data_AF-A0A3C0SA94-F1
#
_entry.id   AF-A0A3C0SA94-F1
#
_cell.length_a   1.000
_cell.length_b   1.000
_cell.length_c   1.000
_cell.angle_alpha   90.00
_cell.angle_beta   90.00
_cell.angle_gamma   90.00
#
_symmetry.space_group_name_H-M   'P 1'
#
loop_
_entity.id
_entity.type
_entity.pdbx_description
1 polymer ?
#
loop_
_entity_poly.entity_id
_entity_poly.type
_entity_poly.pdbx_seq_one_letter_code
_entity_poly.pdbx_strand_id
1 'polypeptide(L)'
;MDNLKNILVCLALVSFLACSSEEADVLEQTQADSSDFGAVQENFVFEPVVIAPGDKAIADKAPEGMVFIKGGCFILGNNFAQVDEAPEHEVCVDDFYLDKYEVTQARWEKVMGFNPSKFPAPDKPVEQITFYDVQEFAEESKGLCRIPTEAEWEYAARGHADARYFW
;
A
#
# COMPACT_ATOMS: atom_id res chain seq x y z
N MET A 1 -65.41 -12.08 40.72
CA MET A 1 -65.52 -13.09 41.78
C MET A 1 -66.00 -14.34 41.08
N ASP A 2 -65.19 -15.32 40.66
CA ASP A 2 -63.86 -15.78 41.08
C ASP A 2 -63.20 -16.38 39.83
N ASN A 3 -62.01 -15.93 39.42
CA ASN A 3 -60.70 -16.36 39.89
C ASN A 3 -60.43 -17.88 39.87
N LEU A 4 -59.58 -18.23 38.89
CA LEU A 4 -58.43 -19.13 39.04
C LEU A 4 -58.73 -20.64 39.08
N LYS A 5 -58.31 -21.34 38.01
CA LYS A 5 -57.33 -22.44 38.09
C LYS A 5 -56.86 -22.88 36.70
N ASN A 6 -55.69 -22.35 36.34
CA ASN A 6 -54.56 -22.98 35.63
C ASN A 6 -54.83 -24.30 34.89
N ILE A 7 -54.37 -24.37 33.64
CA ILE A 7 -53.31 -25.32 33.22
C ILE A 7 -52.84 -24.97 31.79
N LEU A 8 -51.51 -24.96 31.62
CA LEU A 8 -50.73 -25.20 30.39
C LEU A 8 -50.23 -24.02 29.50
N VAL A 9 -48.90 -23.85 29.58
CA VAL A 9 -47.89 -23.53 28.53
C VAL A 9 -47.60 -22.07 28.15
N CYS A 10 -46.29 -21.85 27.87
CA CYS A 10 -45.60 -20.73 27.22
C CYS A 10 -44.98 -19.76 28.24
N LEU A 11 -43.82 -20.05 28.86
CA LEU A 11 -42.48 -20.09 28.24
C LEU A 11 -42.25 -18.92 27.27
N ALA A 12 -41.73 -17.80 27.81
CA ALA A 12 -40.63 -17.01 27.24
C ALA A 12 -40.42 -15.69 28.01
N LEU A 13 -39.19 -15.51 28.50
CA LEU A 13 -38.37 -14.28 28.41
C LEU A 13 -39.04 -12.94 28.77
N VAL A 14 -38.67 -12.38 29.92
CA VAL A 14 -37.90 -11.12 30.05
C VAL A 14 -37.47 -11.00 31.52
N SER A 15 -36.17 -11.16 31.82
CA SER A 15 -35.61 -10.73 33.11
C SER A 15 -34.69 -9.53 32.85
N PHE A 16 -35.25 -8.36 33.14
CA PHE A 16 -34.56 -7.10 33.32
C PHE A 16 -33.69 -7.11 34.60
N LEU A 17 -32.58 -6.35 34.51
CA LEU A 17 -31.93 -5.52 35.54
C LEU A 17 -31.16 -6.11 36.74
N ALA A 18 -29.90 -5.62 36.79
CA ALA A 18 -29.25 -4.87 37.89
C ALA A 18 -28.56 -5.59 39.06
N CYS A 19 -27.28 -5.25 39.24
CA CYS A 19 -26.43 -5.42 40.43
C CYS A 19 -25.27 -4.41 40.25
N SER A 20 -24.73 -3.64 41.19
CA SER A 20 -25.07 -3.18 42.55
C SER A 20 -24.11 -1.99 42.79
N SER A 21 -24.55 -0.97 43.51
CA SER A 21 -23.77 0.21 43.92
C SER A 21 -22.87 -0.09 45.12
N GLU A 22 -21.63 0.41 45.11
CA GLU A 22 -20.90 0.87 46.31
C GLU A 22 -19.77 1.82 45.86
N GLU A 23 -19.87 3.08 46.32
CA GLU A 23 -18.95 4.19 46.05
C GLU A 23 -17.79 4.24 47.06
N ALA A 24 -16.83 5.13 46.75
CA ALA A 24 -15.79 5.78 47.57
C ALA A 24 -14.38 5.26 47.24
N ASP A 25 -13.35 6.06 47.00
CA ASP A 25 -13.11 7.51 47.09
C ASP A 25 -11.62 7.64 46.66
N VAL A 26 -11.28 8.62 45.80
CA VAL A 26 -10.04 9.44 45.76
C VAL A 26 -10.08 10.26 44.46
N LEU A 27 -10.60 11.49 44.56
CA LEU A 27 -10.10 12.67 43.83
C LEU A 27 -9.08 13.33 44.78
N GLU A 28 -7.98 13.98 44.39
CA GLU A 28 -7.77 14.90 43.28
C GLU A 28 -6.27 15.26 43.20
N GLN A 29 -5.89 15.90 42.08
CA GLN A 29 -4.74 16.82 41.90
C GLN A 29 -3.35 16.16 41.77
N THR A 30 -2.50 16.46 40.78
CA THR A 30 -2.26 17.56 39.82
C THR A 30 -1.35 16.96 38.72
N GLN A 31 -1.23 17.41 37.46
CA GLN A 31 -0.96 18.75 36.97
C GLN A 31 -0.92 18.65 35.43
N ALA A 32 -1.36 19.68 34.73
CA ALA A 32 -1.21 19.82 33.30
C ALA A 32 0.28 19.86 32.89
N ASP A 33 0.65 19.08 31.87
CA ASP A 33 1.66 19.51 30.90
C ASP A 33 1.04 19.43 29.50
N SER A 34 0.26 20.47 29.22
CA SER A 34 -0.23 20.83 27.90
C SER A 34 0.85 21.67 27.21
N SER A 35 1.94 21.03 26.82
CA SER A 35 2.90 21.50 25.81
C SER A 35 3.79 20.32 25.51
N ASP A 36 3.50 19.50 24.50
CA ASP A 36 4.22 19.66 23.24
C ASP A 36 3.67 18.66 22.21
N PHE A 37 2.38 18.78 21.87
CA PHE A 37 1.93 18.34 20.55
C PHE A 37 1.92 19.57 19.67
N GLY A 38 3.13 20.07 19.40
CA GLY A 38 3.35 20.98 18.29
C GLY A 38 2.69 20.36 17.07
N ALA A 39 1.72 21.08 16.51
CA ALA A 39 1.10 20.73 15.26
C ALA A 39 2.21 20.66 14.19
N VAL A 40 2.78 19.48 13.98
CA VAL A 40 3.41 19.16 12.71
C VAL A 40 2.24 18.94 11.77
N GLN A 41 1.64 20.04 11.33
CA GLN A 41 0.99 20.05 10.05
C GLN A 41 2.14 19.87 9.06
N GLU A 42 2.46 18.61 8.78
CA GLU A 42 3.26 18.17 7.64
C GLU A 42 2.58 18.81 6.43
N ASN A 43 3.02 20.02 6.06
CA ASN A 43 2.77 20.57 4.75
C ASN A 43 3.61 19.71 3.82
N PHE A 44 3.10 18.52 3.51
CA PHE A 44 3.73 17.63 2.55
C PHE A 44 3.69 18.34 1.20
N VAL A 45 4.82 18.93 0.83
CA VAL A 45 4.99 19.58 -0.46
C VAL A 45 5.46 18.51 -1.42
N PHE A 46 4.54 18.02 -2.25
CA PHE A 46 4.92 17.20 -3.39
C PHE A 46 5.66 18.07 -4.40
N GLU A 47 7.00 18.03 -4.36
CA GLU A 47 7.80 18.63 -5.43
C GLU A 47 7.86 17.65 -6.61
N PRO A 48 7.35 18.03 -7.79
CA PRO A 48 7.42 17.13 -8.94
C PRO A 48 8.89 16.89 -9.31
N VAL A 49 9.26 15.62 -9.45
CA VAL A 49 10.60 15.25 -9.91
C VAL A 49 10.80 15.78 -11.34
N VAL A 50 11.70 16.77 -11.49
CA VAL A 50 12.07 17.33 -12.80
C VAL A 50 13.31 16.62 -13.30
N ILE A 51 13.22 16.04 -14.50
CA ILE A 51 14.38 15.44 -15.17
C ILE A 51 15.41 16.55 -15.46
N ALA A 52 16.62 16.38 -14.94
CA ALA A 52 17.69 17.34 -15.17
C ALA A 52 18.04 17.43 -16.67
N PRO A 53 18.50 18.60 -17.18
CA PRO A 53 18.85 18.76 -18.59
C PRO A 53 19.86 17.72 -19.11
N GLY A 54 20.77 17.26 -18.25
CA GLY A 54 21.75 16.23 -18.58
C GLY A 54 21.16 14.83 -18.81
N ASP A 55 20.03 14.52 -18.16
CA ASP A 55 19.38 13.21 -18.25
C ASP A 55 18.26 13.19 -19.30
N LYS A 56 17.86 14.35 -19.84
CA LYS A 56 16.78 14.46 -20.83
C LYS A 56 17.00 13.54 -22.04
N ALA A 57 18.23 13.44 -22.54
CA ALA A 57 18.54 12.59 -23.70
C ALA A 57 18.43 11.09 -23.40
N ILE A 58 18.51 10.68 -22.14
CA ILE A 58 18.28 9.31 -21.68
C ILE A 58 16.77 9.12 -21.52
N ALA A 59 16.09 10.04 -20.83
CA ALA A 59 14.64 10.01 -20.67
C ALA A 59 13.87 9.95 -22.00
N ASP A 60 14.30 10.71 -23.01
CA ASP A 60 13.70 10.73 -24.34
C ASP A 60 13.85 9.38 -25.10
N LYS A 61 14.71 8.47 -24.63
CA LYS A 61 14.93 7.12 -25.21
C LYS A 61 14.16 6.02 -24.48
N ALA A 62 13.33 6.37 -23.49
CA ALA A 62 12.53 5.38 -22.77
C ALA A 62 11.70 4.55 -23.76
N PRO A 63 11.64 3.21 -23.59
CA PRO A 63 10.72 2.38 -24.35
C PRO A 63 9.27 2.87 -24.21
N GLU A 64 8.44 2.59 -25.22
CA GLU A 64 7.03 2.99 -25.20
C GLU A 64 6.33 2.48 -23.93
N GLY A 65 5.68 3.39 -23.20
CA GLY A 65 4.98 3.08 -21.96
C GLY A 65 5.85 3.07 -20.70
N MET A 66 7.17 3.24 -20.82
CA MET A 66 8.08 3.36 -19.69
C MET A 66 8.48 4.81 -19.42
N VAL A 67 8.94 5.05 -18.19
CA VAL A 67 9.51 6.33 -17.73
C VAL A 67 10.92 6.12 -17.25
N PHE A 68 11.76 7.14 -17.43
CA PHE A 68 13.11 7.16 -16.87
C PHE A 68 13.09 7.53 -15.40
N ILE A 69 13.70 6.68 -14.59
CA ILE A 69 13.93 6.91 -13.16
C ILE A 69 15.42 7.16 -12.98
N LYS A 70 15.74 8.39 -12.54
CA LYS A 70 17.12 8.72 -12.18
C LYS A 70 17.47 7.98 -10.91
N GLY A 71 18.54 7.20 -10.94
CA GLY A 71 19.01 6.45 -9.79
C GLY A 71 19.58 7.36 -8.70
N GLY A 72 19.68 6.81 -7.49
CA GLY A 72 20.15 7.50 -6.31
C GLY A 72 20.13 6.57 -5.11
N CYS A 73 20.51 7.11 -3.94
CA CYS A 73 20.47 6.37 -2.68
C CYS A 73 19.27 6.83 -1.84
N PHE A 74 18.63 5.89 -1.15
CA PHE A 74 17.49 6.14 -0.27
C PHE A 74 17.48 5.14 0.89
N ILE A 75 16.63 5.40 1.87
CA ILE A 75 16.37 4.46 2.97
C ILE A 75 15.27 3.48 2.53
N LEU A 76 15.63 2.21 2.38
CA LEU A 76 14.71 1.11 2.12
C LEU A 76 14.15 0.59 3.45
N GLY A 77 12.86 0.27 3.47
CA GLY A 77 12.20 -0.34 4.63
C GLY A 77 11.60 0.67 5.61
N ASN A 78 11.16 0.16 6.77
CA ASN A 78 10.46 0.93 7.80
C ASN A 78 10.58 0.27 9.17
N ASN A 79 11.23 0.95 10.12
CA ASN A 79 11.43 0.42 11.48
C ASN A 79 10.16 0.42 12.36
N PHE A 80 9.08 1.06 11.89
CA PHE A 80 7.84 1.27 12.64
C PHE A 80 6.64 0.53 12.01
N ALA A 81 6.87 -0.31 11.01
CA ALA A 81 5.85 -1.08 10.30
C ALA A 81 5.96 -2.60 10.60
N GLN A 82 5.85 -3.46 9.59
CA GLN A 82 5.97 -4.90 9.77
C GLN A 82 7.41 -5.32 10.10
N VAL A 83 7.58 -6.45 10.76
CA VAL A 83 8.91 -6.93 11.22
C VAL A 83 9.84 -7.23 10.04
N ASP A 84 9.31 -7.66 8.90
CA ASP A 84 10.03 -7.95 7.67
C ASP A 84 10.39 -6.69 6.85
N GLU A 85 9.87 -5.52 7.23
CA GLU A 85 10.27 -4.22 6.66
C GLU A 85 11.49 -3.60 7.36
N ALA A 86 11.95 -4.19 8.47
CA ALA A 86 13.07 -3.70 9.27
C ALA A 86 14.35 -4.54 9.08
N PRO A 87 15.56 -3.97 9.28
CA PRO A 87 15.82 -2.58 9.62
C PRO A 87 15.81 -1.67 8.38
N GLU A 88 15.50 -0.39 8.60
CA GLU A 88 15.84 0.65 7.63
C GLU A 88 17.33 0.64 7.32
N HIS A 89 17.68 0.68 6.04
CA HIS A 89 19.06 0.72 5.58
C HIS A 89 19.19 1.47 4.25
N GLU A 90 20.35 2.09 4.04
CA GLU A 90 20.62 2.81 2.80
C GLU A 90 20.86 1.82 1.65
N VAL A 91 20.17 2.04 0.53
CA VAL A 91 20.33 1.30 -0.72
C VAL A 91 20.45 2.30 -1.86
N CYS A 92 21.35 2.03 -2.81
CA CYS A 92 21.49 2.81 -4.02
C CYS A 92 21.03 1.99 -5.24
N VAL A 93 20.27 2.62 -6.12
CA VAL A 93 19.85 2.06 -7.41
C VAL A 93 20.48 2.85 -8.55
N ASP A 94 20.85 2.16 -9.62
CA ASP A 94 21.33 2.80 -10.86
C ASP A 94 20.17 3.50 -11.60
N ASP A 95 20.50 4.23 -12.66
CA ASP A 95 19.49 4.75 -13.60
C ASP A 95 18.76 3.60 -14.31
N PHE A 96 17.43 3.65 -14.37
CA PHE A 96 16.62 2.61 -15.00
C PHE A 96 15.35 3.15 -15.67
N TYR A 97 14.69 2.30 -16.46
CA TYR A 97 13.34 2.56 -16.96
C TYR A 97 12.35 1.65 -16.24
N LEU A 98 11.19 2.18 -15.90
CA LEU A 98 10.09 1.43 -15.29
C LEU A 98 8.80 1.67 -16.08
N ASP A 99 7.95 0.65 -16.20
CA ASP A 99 6.63 0.84 -16.78
C ASP A 99 5.85 1.90 -15.98
N LYS A 100 5.21 2.84 -16.69
CA LYS A 100 4.40 3.89 -16.05
C LYS A 100 3.15 3.34 -15.38
N TYR A 101 2.65 2.22 -15.89
CA TYR A 101 1.43 1.55 -15.45
C TYR A 101 1.71 0.05 -15.33
N GLU A 102 0.88 -0.66 -14.58
CA GLU A 102 0.91 -2.12 -14.55
C GLU A 102 0.72 -2.71 -15.96
N VAL A 103 1.28 -3.90 -16.20
CA VAL A 103 1.15 -4.59 -17.49
C VAL A 103 -0.34 -4.82 -17.79
N THR A 104 -0.79 -4.31 -18.93
CA THR A 104 -2.20 -4.45 -19.33
C THR A 104 -2.49 -5.85 -19.86
N GLN A 105 -3.76 -6.25 -19.79
CA GLN A 105 -4.24 -7.51 -20.36
C GLN A 105 -3.93 -7.62 -21.85
N ALA A 106 -4.09 -6.52 -22.61
CA ALA A 106 -3.76 -6.51 -24.04
C ALA A 106 -2.26 -6.72 -24.30
N ARG A 107 -1.38 -6.12 -23.49
CA ARG A 107 0.07 -6.31 -23.61
C ARG A 107 0.46 -7.75 -23.24
N TRP A 108 -0.12 -8.27 -22.17
CA TRP A 108 0.08 -9.66 -21.75
C TRP A 108 -0.31 -10.65 -22.84
N GLU A 109 -1.54 -10.56 -23.35
CA GLU A 109 -2.06 -11.48 -24.37
C GLU A 109 -1.27 -11.41 -25.68
N LYS A 110 -0.74 -10.23 -26.03
CA LYS A 110 0.14 -10.06 -27.21
C LYS A 110 1.46 -10.84 -27.08
N VAL A 111 1.99 -10.98 -25.87
CA VAL A 111 3.26 -11.69 -25.61
C VAL A 111 3.00 -13.17 -25.33
N MET A 112 2.07 -13.48 -24.44
CA MET A 112 1.83 -14.83 -23.92
C MET A 112 0.81 -15.63 -24.73
N GLY A 113 -0.01 -14.97 -25.56
CA GLY A 113 -1.02 -15.63 -26.40
C GLY A 113 -2.31 -16.06 -25.69
N PHE A 114 -2.48 -15.70 -24.42
CA PHE A 114 -3.71 -15.94 -23.65
C PHE A 114 -3.94 -14.84 -22.61
N ASN A 115 -5.15 -14.74 -22.05
CA ASN A 115 -5.48 -13.81 -20.97
C ASN A 115 -6.13 -14.57 -19.79
N PRO A 116 -5.44 -14.69 -18.63
CA PRO A 116 -5.96 -15.41 -17.46
C PRO A 116 -6.90 -14.57 -16.58
N SER A 117 -7.06 -13.27 -16.87
CA SER A 117 -7.73 -12.33 -15.99
C SER A 117 -9.20 -12.69 -15.75
N LYS A 118 -9.58 -12.73 -14.47
CA LYS A 118 -10.96 -12.81 -14.00
C LYS A 118 -11.79 -11.58 -14.38
N PHE A 119 -11.18 -10.40 -14.46
CA PHE A 119 -11.86 -9.14 -14.79
C PHE A 119 -11.47 -8.64 -16.20
N PRO A 120 -12.07 -9.15 -17.28
CA PRO A 120 -11.60 -8.90 -18.63
C PRO A 120 -11.85 -7.45 -19.07
N ALA A 121 -10.76 -6.73 -19.38
CA ALA A 121 -10.77 -5.52 -20.20
C ALA A 121 -9.35 -5.23 -20.71
N PRO A 122 -9.17 -4.83 -21.99
CA PRO A 122 -7.84 -4.67 -22.61
C PRO A 122 -6.88 -3.75 -21.84
N ASP A 123 -7.39 -2.65 -21.30
CA ASP A 123 -6.61 -1.60 -20.63
C ASP A 123 -6.49 -1.81 -19.11
N LYS A 124 -7.09 -2.89 -18.55
CA LYS A 124 -6.90 -3.23 -17.14
C LYS A 124 -5.56 -3.94 -16.94
N PRO A 125 -5.03 -3.89 -15.71
CA PRO A 125 -3.92 -4.76 -15.32
C PRO A 125 -4.28 -6.23 -15.54
N VAL A 126 -3.32 -7.02 -15.99
CA VAL A 126 -3.45 -8.47 -15.99
C VAL A 126 -3.42 -9.00 -14.55
N GLU A 127 -4.27 -9.97 -14.24
CA GLU A 127 -4.33 -10.63 -12.94
C GLU A 127 -4.64 -12.13 -13.10
N GLN A 128 -4.70 -12.89 -12.00
CA GLN A 128 -4.64 -14.37 -11.99
C GLN A 128 -3.33 -14.95 -12.57
N ILE A 129 -2.20 -14.29 -12.33
CA ILE A 129 -0.87 -14.75 -12.75
C ILE A 129 0.01 -15.08 -11.54
N THR A 130 0.91 -16.03 -11.73
CA THR A 130 1.94 -16.42 -10.76
C THR A 130 3.25 -15.69 -11.02
N PHE A 131 4.17 -15.73 -10.06
CA PHE A 131 5.52 -15.21 -10.26
C PHE A 131 6.24 -15.88 -11.45
N TYR A 132 6.04 -17.18 -11.65
CA TYR A 132 6.64 -17.92 -12.77
C TYR A 132 6.13 -17.43 -14.13
N ASP A 133 4.84 -17.11 -14.22
CA ASP A 133 4.26 -16.55 -15.46
C ASP A 133 4.87 -15.18 -15.78
N VAL A 134 5.17 -14.37 -14.76
CA VAL A 134 5.84 -13.07 -14.94
C VAL A 134 7.29 -13.25 -15.42
N GLN A 135 7.99 -14.27 -14.92
CA GLN A 135 9.33 -14.60 -15.41
C GLN A 135 9.30 -15.02 -16.88
N GLU A 136 8.36 -15.89 -17.25
CA GLU A 136 8.15 -16.30 -18.65
C GLU A 136 7.80 -15.10 -19.54
N PHE A 137 6.91 -14.21 -19.09
CA PHE A 137 6.58 -12.97 -19.81
C PHE A 137 7.81 -12.09 -20.06
N ALA A 138 8.70 -11.96 -19.08
CA ALA A 138 9.94 -11.18 -19.22
C ALA A 138 10.92 -11.84 -20.22
N GLU A 139 11.02 -13.18 -20.21
CA GLU A 139 11.83 -13.94 -21.17
C GLU A 139 11.28 -13.82 -22.61
N GLU A 140 9.97 -14.01 -22.78
CA GLU A 140 9.28 -13.89 -24.07
C GLU A 140 9.24 -12.46 -24.61
N SER A 141 9.44 -11.48 -23.74
CA SER A 141 9.67 -10.09 -24.15
C SER A 141 11.04 -9.88 -24.82
N LYS A 142 11.89 -10.91 -24.94
CA LYS A 142 13.17 -10.90 -25.68
C LYS A 142 14.12 -9.79 -25.23
N GLY A 143 14.19 -9.57 -23.92
CA GLY A 143 15.05 -8.55 -23.30
C GLY A 143 14.51 -7.13 -23.38
N LEU A 144 13.26 -6.93 -23.82
CA LEU A 144 12.60 -5.63 -23.79
C LEU A 144 12.20 -5.20 -22.37
N CYS A 145 12.04 -6.13 -21.43
CA CYS A 145 11.75 -5.84 -20.03
C CYS A 145 12.29 -6.92 -19.09
N ARG A 146 12.30 -6.58 -17.80
CA ARG A 146 12.59 -7.47 -16.67
C ARG A 146 11.71 -7.08 -15.48
N ILE A 147 11.66 -7.95 -14.46
CA ILE A 147 11.04 -7.62 -13.17
C ILE A 147 11.95 -6.59 -12.46
N PRO A 148 11.40 -5.51 -11.87
CA PRO A 148 12.18 -4.61 -11.02
C PRO A 148 12.64 -5.36 -9.77
N THR A 149 13.79 -4.96 -9.22
CA THR A 149 14.15 -5.36 -7.86
C THR A 149 13.22 -4.70 -6.85
N GLU A 150 13.14 -5.24 -5.63
CA GLU A 150 12.38 -4.61 -4.54
C GLU A 150 12.85 -3.16 -4.30
N ALA A 151 14.15 -2.93 -4.29
CA ALA A 151 14.73 -1.60 -4.11
C ALA A 151 14.34 -0.62 -5.24
N GLU A 152 14.37 -1.06 -6.49
CA GLU A 152 13.92 -0.24 -7.62
C GLU A 152 12.43 0.09 -7.54
N TRP A 153 11.62 -0.90 -7.13
CA TRP A 153 10.18 -0.71 -7.00
C TRP A 153 9.85 0.29 -5.89
N GLU A 154 10.43 0.13 -4.69
CA GLU A 154 10.19 1.05 -3.58
C GLU A 154 10.76 2.45 -3.86
N TYR A 155 11.95 2.55 -4.46
CA TYR A 155 12.54 3.82 -4.85
C TYR A 155 11.61 4.61 -5.79
N ALA A 156 11.08 3.94 -6.82
CA ALA A 156 10.15 4.56 -7.76
C ALA A 156 8.80 4.89 -7.09
N ALA A 157 8.28 4.01 -6.25
CA ALA A 157 7.00 4.20 -5.55
C ALA A 157 7.04 5.37 -4.56
N ARG A 158 8.17 5.58 -3.88
CA ARG A 158 8.35 6.72 -2.96
C ARG A 158 8.39 8.07 -3.68
N GLY A 159 8.83 8.13 -4.94
CA GLY A 159 8.85 9.38 -5.70
C GLY A 159 9.66 10.50 -5.05
N HIS A 160 10.74 10.15 -4.34
CA HIS A 160 11.58 11.03 -3.49
C HIS A 160 10.92 11.58 -2.22
N ALA A 161 9.74 11.06 -1.85
CA ALA A 161 9.10 11.40 -0.58
C ALA A 161 9.65 10.57 0.58
N ASP A 162 9.90 11.24 1.71
CA ASP A 162 10.05 10.58 3.01
C ASP A 162 8.68 10.55 3.72
N ALA A 163 7.78 9.75 3.17
CA ALA A 163 6.41 9.61 3.65
C ALA A 163 6.01 8.13 3.72
N ARG A 164 4.98 7.86 4.54
CA ARG A 164 4.42 6.50 4.68
C ARG A 164 3.79 5.99 3.37
N TYR A 165 3.29 6.89 2.55
CA TYR A 165 2.65 6.58 1.28
C TYR A 165 3.24 7.48 0.19
N PHE A 166 2.90 7.19 -1.07
CA PHE A 166 3.47 7.86 -2.24
C PHE A 166 2.94 9.29 -2.49
N TRP A 167 2.06 9.82 -1.63
CA TRP A 167 1.32 11.07 -1.85
C TRP A 167 1.41 12.04 -0.68
#